data_AF-A0A455UAE1-F1
#
_entry.id   AF-A0A455UAE1-F1
#
_cell.length_a   1.000
_cell.length_b   1.000
_cell.length_c   1.000
_cell.angle_alpha   90.00
_cell.angle_beta   90.00
_cell.angle_gamma   90.00
#
_symmetry.space_group_name_H-M   'P 1'
#
loop_
_entity.id
_entity.type
_entity.pdbx_description
1 polymer ?
#
loop_
_entity_poly.entity_id
_entity_poly.type
_entity_poly.pdbx_seq_one_letter_code
_entity_poly.pdbx_strand_id
1 'polypeptide(L)' 'MSDNTYTPPSVWKWEPGNGGKFANINRPVAGPTHDKTLPVGKHPLQLYSLATPNGVKATVMLEELLEKK' A
#
# COMPACT_ATOMS: atom_id res chain seq x y z
N MET A 1 -30.97 25.00 5.68
CA MET A 1 -29.76 25.77 6.02
C MET A 1 -28.77 24.78 6.61
N SER A 2 -27.81 24.30 5.83
CA SER A 2 -26.75 23.42 6.34
C SER A 2 -25.65 24.31 6.92
N ASP A 3 -25.60 24.40 8.25
CA ASP A 3 -24.46 24.97 8.97
C ASP A 3 -23.23 24.10 8.71
N ASN A 4 -22.38 24.55 7.79
CA ASN A 4 -21.38 23.71 7.13
C ASN A 4 -19.97 24.30 7.23
N THR A 5 -19.55 24.73 8.42
CA THR A 5 -18.16 25.18 8.63
C THR A 5 -17.43 24.20 9.54
N TYR A 6 -17.03 23.06 8.95
CA TYR A 6 -15.93 22.29 9.51
C TYR A 6 -14.71 23.21 9.63
N THR A 7 -14.20 23.37 10.84
CA THR A 7 -12.97 24.11 11.11
C THR A 7 -11.88 23.10 11.46
N PRO A 8 -10.85 22.93 10.62
CA PRO A 8 -9.73 22.06 10.95
C PRO A 8 -9.04 22.51 12.25
N PRO A 9 -8.54 21.59 13.09
CA PRO A 9 -7.77 21.96 14.27
C PRO A 9 -6.40 22.54 13.87
N SER A 10 -5.80 23.34 14.76
CA SER A 10 -4.44 23.88 14.58
C SER A 10 -3.36 22.81 14.51
N VAL A 11 -3.57 21.70 15.22
CA VAL A 11 -2.74 20.50 15.15
C VAL A 11 -3.64 19.34 14.76
N TRP A 12 -3.35 18.71 13.62
CA TRP A 12 -4.09 17.55 13.17
C TRP A 12 -3.88 16.37 14.12
N LYS A 13 -4.97 15.70 14.45
CA LYS A 13 -4.98 14.49 15.28
C LYS A 13 -5.57 13.34 14.48
N TRP A 14 -4.93 12.18 14.55
CA TRP A 14 -5.46 10.95 13.97
C TRP A 14 -6.50 10.34 14.90
N GLU A 15 -7.71 10.13 14.39
CA GLU A 15 -8.77 9.37 15.08
C GLU A 15 -8.93 8.00 14.38
N PRO A 16 -8.92 6.88 15.13
CA PRO A 16 -9.09 5.55 14.56
C PRO A 16 -10.41 5.40 13.77
N GLY A 17 -10.40 4.60 12.70
CA GLY A 17 -11.59 4.33 11.88
C GLY A 17 -11.75 5.21 10.63
N ASN A 18 -10.94 6.26 10.47
CA ASN A 18 -10.91 7.06 9.26
C ASN A 18 -10.17 6.32 8.12
N GLY A 19 -10.85 6.04 7.00
CA GLY A 19 -10.26 5.33 5.85
C GLY A 19 -11.15 4.28 5.17
N GLY A 20 -12.40 4.11 5.61
CA GLY A 20 -13.35 3.17 5.00
C GLY A 20 -12.81 1.73 4.96
N LYS A 21 -12.82 1.10 3.78
CA LYS A 21 -12.30 -0.27 3.58
C LYS A 21 -10.86 -0.47 4.07
N PHE A 22 -10.06 0.59 4.12
CA PHE A 22 -8.65 0.55 4.50
C PHE A 22 -8.37 1.13 5.90
N ALA A 23 -9.42 1.43 6.68
CA ALA A 23 -9.29 2.02 8.01
C ALA A 23 -8.46 1.15 8.98
N ASN A 24 -8.41 -0.17 8.76
CA ASN A 24 -7.63 -1.10 9.56
C ASN A 24 -6.12 -1.13 9.21
N ILE A 25 -5.71 -0.55 8.08
CA ILE A 25 -4.30 -0.53 7.65
C ILE A 25 -3.70 0.89 7.60
N ASN A 26 -4.50 1.94 7.41
CA ASN A 26 -4.05 3.32 7.35
C ASN A 26 -3.65 3.84 8.74
N ARG A 27 -2.43 4.37 8.89
CA ARG A 27 -1.91 4.94 10.14
C ARG A 27 -1.01 6.16 9.83
N PRO A 28 -0.88 7.13 10.75
CA PRO A 28 -0.04 8.33 10.55
C PRO A 28 1.46 8.06 10.75
N VAL A 29 1.83 6.81 11.09
CA VAL A 29 3.20 6.39 11.35
C VAL A 29 3.53 5.17 10.49
N ALA A 30 4.78 5.10 10.03
CA ALA A 30 5.33 3.94 9.33
C ALA A 30 5.92 2.91 10.31
N GLY A 31 6.41 1.78 9.78
CA GLY A 31 7.12 0.75 10.54
C GLY A 31 6.41 -0.62 10.57
N PRO A 32 7.15 -1.70 10.88
CA PRO A 32 6.59 -3.04 10.95
C PRO A 32 5.57 -3.16 12.10
N THR A 33 4.53 -3.97 11.89
CA THR A 33 3.56 -4.34 12.95
C THR A 33 3.83 -5.71 13.55
N HIS A 34 4.63 -6.52 12.88
CA HIS A 34 5.01 -7.86 13.26
C HIS A 34 6.27 -8.25 12.51
N ASP A 35 7.01 -9.22 13.07
CA ASP A 35 8.13 -9.84 12.38
C ASP A 35 7.62 -10.88 11.40
N LYS A 36 8.17 -10.86 10.17
CA LYS A 36 7.85 -11.83 9.13
C LYS A 36 9.01 -12.01 8.16
N THR A 37 9.53 -13.23 8.09
CA THR A 37 10.47 -13.61 7.03
C THR A 37 9.69 -13.83 5.73
N LEU A 38 10.17 -13.24 4.63
CA LEU A 38 9.55 -13.40 3.32
C LEU A 38 10.04 -14.68 2.62
N PRO A 39 9.16 -15.44 1.92
CA PRO A 39 9.54 -16.65 1.22
C PRO A 39 10.38 -16.34 -0.03
N VAL A 40 11.46 -17.10 -0.25
CA VAL A 40 12.39 -16.93 -1.38
C VAL A 40 12.39 -18.18 -2.26
N GLY A 41 12.15 -18.01 -3.56
CA GLY A 41 12.22 -19.09 -4.56
C GLY A 41 13.58 -19.21 -5.24
N LYS A 42 13.65 -20.08 -6.27
CA LYS A 42 14.90 -20.38 -7.01
C LYS A 42 15.36 -19.33 -8.02
N HIS A 43 14.45 -18.42 -8.43
CA HIS A 43 14.72 -17.45 -9.50
C HIS A 43 15.47 -16.23 -8.98
N PRO A 44 16.26 -15.53 -9.82
CA PRO A 44 17.07 -14.40 -9.39
C PRO A 44 16.25 -13.17 -8.95
N LEU A 45 15.00 -13.06 -9.41
CA LEU A 45 14.10 -11.96 -9.06
C LEU A 45 12.94 -12.49 -8.21
N GLN A 46 12.75 -11.90 -7.03
CA GLN A 46 11.66 -12.20 -6.09
C GLN A 46 10.70 -11.01 -6.04
N LEU A 47 9.48 -11.16 -6.54
CA LEU A 47 8.48 -10.09 -6.60
C LEU A 47 7.43 -10.27 -5.50
N TYR A 48 7.41 -9.37 -4.52
CA TYR A 48 6.35 -9.28 -3.50
C TYR A 48 5.38 -8.17 -3.90
N SER A 49 4.28 -8.55 -4.54
CA SER A 49 3.34 -7.61 -5.14
C SER A 49 1.90 -8.07 -4.94
N LEU A 50 0.96 -7.29 -5.46
CA LEU A 50 -0.47 -7.61 -5.55
C LEU A 50 -0.96 -7.21 -6.94
N ALA A 51 -1.96 -7.91 -7.47
CA ALA A 51 -2.58 -7.65 -8.78
C ALA A 51 -3.39 -6.33 -8.82
N THR A 52 -2.73 -5.22 -8.52
CA THR A 52 -3.21 -3.85 -8.64
C THR A 52 -2.67 -3.23 -9.92
N PRO A 53 -3.19 -2.08 -10.39
CA PRO A 53 -2.61 -1.34 -11.51
C PRO A 53 -1.13 -0.98 -11.34
N ASN A 54 -0.62 -0.90 -10.10
CA ASN A 54 0.81 -0.73 -9.86
C ASN A 54 1.58 -2.06 -9.96
N GLY A 55 1.01 -3.15 -9.43
CA GLY A 55 1.65 -4.46 -9.49
C GLY A 55 1.80 -5.01 -10.91
N VAL A 56 0.81 -4.77 -11.77
CA VAL A 56 0.86 -5.22 -13.18
C VAL A 56 2.00 -4.57 -13.96
N LYS A 57 2.44 -3.37 -13.60
CA LYS A 57 3.60 -2.72 -14.25
C LYS A 57 4.86 -3.55 -14.10
N ALA A 58 5.10 -4.09 -12.90
CA ALA A 58 6.26 -4.91 -12.62
C ALA A 58 6.18 -6.25 -13.36
N THR A 59 5.04 -6.93 -13.31
CA THR A 59 4.90 -8.23 -13.98
C THR A 59 4.97 -8.10 -15.50
N VAL A 60 4.30 -7.11 -16.09
CA VAL A 60 4.39 -6.85 -17.54
C VAL A 60 5.82 -6.57 -17.95
N MET A 61 6.55 -5.71 -17.24
CA MET A 61 7.96 -5.45 -17.55
C MET A 61 8.83 -6.72 -17.51
N LEU A 62 8.59 -7.60 -16.55
CA LEU A 62 9.34 -8.86 -16.43
C LEU A 62 9.05 -9.82 -17.59
N GLU A 63 7.79 -9.92 -18.01
CA GLU A 63 7.41 -10.73 -19.17
C GLU A 63 7.96 -10.14 -20.48
N GLU A 64 7.89 -8.82 -20.66
CA GLU A 64 8.45 -8.12 -21.83
C GLU A 64 9.97 -8.28 -21.95
N LEU A 65 10.68 -8.36 -20.83
CA LEU A 65 12.11 -8.68 -20.80
C LEU A 65 12.41 -10.15 -21.10
N LEU A 66 11.49 -11.05 -20.72
CA LEU A 66 11.61 -12.48 -20.97
C LEU A 66 11.38 -12.81 -22.44
N GLU A 67 10.38 -12.19 -23.08
CA GLU A 67 10.07 -12.35 -24.49
C GLU A 67 11.24 -11.93 -25.41
N LYS A 68 12.00 -10.91 -25.00
CA LYS A 68 13.16 -10.40 -25.76
C LYS A 68 14.42 -11.28 -25.66
N LYS A 69 14.38 -12.40 -24.95
CA LYS A 69 15.46 -13.39 -24.88
C LYS A 69 15.25 -14.51 -25.87
#